data_AF-A0A7K0KEI5-F1
#
_entry.id   AF-A0A7K0KEI5-F1
#
_cell.length_a   1.000
_cell.length_b   1.000
_cell.length_c   1.000
_cell.angle_alpha   90.00
_cell.angle_beta   90.00
_cell.angle_gamma   90.00
#
_symmetry.space_group_name_H-M   'P 1'
#
loop_
_entity.id
_entity.type
_entity.pdbx_description
1 polymer ?
#
loop_
_entity_poly.entity_id
_entity_poly.type
_entity_poly.pdbx_seq_one_letter_code
_entity_poly.pdbx_strand_id
1 'polypeptide(L)'
;MKHRRRPVGEARIKIPNRASIHERPKKADGRRIGDLEMDTIVGKNNKGAIVTIIDRSTDWLVMKKLPHGKEAFADPHAPWKKGGI
;
A
#
# COMPACT_ATOMS: atom_id res chain seq x y z
N MET A 1 13.11 26.37 16.26
CA MET A 1 12.01 25.36 16.28
C MET A 1 11.58 25.11 14.84
N LYS A 2 11.67 23.86 14.32
CA LYS A 2 11.39 23.55 12.90
C LYS A 2 9.87 23.58 12.70
N HIS A 3 9.36 24.54 11.93
CA HIS A 3 7.92 24.68 11.68
C HIS A 3 7.40 23.43 10.95
N ARG A 4 6.52 22.66 11.61
CA ARG A 4 5.90 21.47 11.03
C ARG A 4 4.85 21.93 10.02
N ARG A 5 5.06 21.67 8.73
CA ARG A 5 4.15 22.06 7.63
C ARG A 5 2.76 21.42 7.67
N ARG A 6 2.50 20.46 8.56
CA ARG A 6 1.22 19.73 8.62
C ARG A 6 0.68 19.70 10.05
N PRO A 7 -0.61 20.02 10.26
CA PRO A 7 -1.24 19.90 11.56
C PRO A 7 -1.13 18.46 12.07
N VAL A 8 -0.87 18.31 13.37
CA VAL A 8 -0.94 17.01 14.04
C VAL A 8 -2.41 16.65 14.14
N GLY A 9 -2.90 15.73 13.31
CA GLY A 9 -4.30 15.30 13.37
C GLY A 9 -5.04 15.21 12.03
N GLU A 10 -4.44 15.61 10.91
CA GLU A 10 -5.00 15.28 9.58
C GLU A 10 -4.96 13.75 9.42
N ALA A 11 -6.10 13.11 9.69
CA ALA A 11 -6.24 11.67 9.65
C ALA A 11 -6.00 11.22 8.21
N ARG A 12 -4.88 10.53 7.98
CA ARG A 12 -4.74 9.67 6.80
C ARG A 12 -5.99 8.78 6.78
N ILE A 13 -6.71 8.75 5.65
CA ILE A 13 -7.86 7.85 5.47
C ILE A 13 -7.37 6.45 5.83
N LYS A 14 -7.82 5.93 6.98
CA LYS A 14 -7.50 4.58 7.42
C LYS A 14 -8.42 3.65 6.64
N ILE A 15 -7.87 2.58 6.09
CA ILE A 15 -8.67 1.52 5.49
C ILE A 15 -9.60 0.98 6.59
N PRO A 16 -10.93 1.10 6.43
CA PRO A 16 -11.86 0.60 7.44
C PRO A 16 -11.70 -0.93 7.55
N ASN A 17 -11.83 -1.45 8.78
CA ASN A 17 -11.72 -2.89 9.06
C ASN A 17 -10.40 -3.55 8.59
N ARG A 18 -9.29 -2.79 8.57
CA ARG A 18 -7.98 -3.40 8.28
C ARG A 18 -7.63 -4.44 9.35
N ALA A 19 -7.28 -5.64 8.92
CA ALA A 19 -6.60 -6.60 9.78
C ALA A 19 -5.15 -6.15 10.01
N SER A 20 -4.63 -6.37 11.21
CA SER A 20 -3.22 -6.19 11.50
C SER A 20 -2.40 -7.28 10.81
N ILE A 21 -1.20 -6.95 10.33
CA ILE A 21 -0.27 -7.96 9.78
C ILE A 21 0.13 -8.99 10.85
N HIS A 22 0.05 -8.62 12.13
CA HIS A 22 0.31 -9.52 13.25
C HIS A 22 -0.79 -10.58 13.44
N GLU A 23 -1.98 -10.36 12.86
CA GLU A 23 -3.11 -11.30 12.91
C GLU A 23 -3.10 -12.30 11.74
N ARG A 24 -2.08 -12.25 10.86
CA ARG A 24 -1.97 -13.18 9.73
C ARG A 24 -1.94 -14.64 10.23
N PRO A 25 -2.57 -15.57 9.51
CA PRO A 25 -2.58 -16.96 9.93
C PRO A 25 -1.16 -17.54 9.88
N LYS A 26 -0.83 -18.46 10.81
CA LYS A 26 0.51 -19.07 10.91
C LYS A 26 1.01 -19.71 9.61
N LYS A 27 0.10 -20.17 8.75
CA LYS A 27 0.39 -20.73 7.42
C LYS A 27 0.98 -19.73 6.43
N ALA A 28 0.87 -18.43 6.69
CA ALA A 28 1.49 -17.36 5.90
C ALA A 28 2.90 -17.05 6.46
N ASP A 29 3.74 -18.08 6.57
CA ASP A 29 5.12 -18.01 7.08
C ASP A 29 6.15 -17.64 5.99
N GLY A 30 5.72 -17.61 4.72
CA GLY A 30 6.57 -17.36 3.55
C GLY A 30 6.99 -18.62 2.80
N ARG A 31 6.52 -19.81 3.19
CA ARG A 31 6.80 -21.07 2.50
C ARG A 31 5.70 -21.51 1.54
N ARG A 32 4.50 -20.96 1.69
CA ARG A 32 3.33 -21.30 0.89
C ARG A 32 3.31 -20.48 -0.41
N ILE A 33 3.22 -21.19 -1.53
CA ILE A 33 3.02 -20.59 -2.86
C ILE A 33 1.65 -19.91 -2.92
N GLY A 34 1.62 -18.71 -3.50
CA GLY A 34 0.44 -17.88 -3.70
C GLY A 34 0.19 -16.83 -2.60
N ASP A 35 1.00 -16.79 -1.55
CA ASP A 35 0.99 -15.68 -0.59
C ASP A 35 1.77 -14.49 -1.18
N LEU A 36 1.05 -13.61 -1.88
CA LEU A 36 1.62 -12.45 -2.56
C LEU A 36 1.81 -11.26 -1.61
N GLU A 37 2.99 -10.65 -1.66
CA GLU A 37 3.30 -9.39 -1.01
C GLU A 37 3.42 -8.28 -2.07
N MET A 38 2.92 -7.09 -1.74
CA MET A 38 2.92 -5.94 -2.66
C MET A 38 3.53 -4.72 -2.00
N ASP A 39 4.42 -4.05 -2.72
CA ASP A 39 5.07 -2.81 -2.30
C ASP A 39 5.02 -1.75 -3.39
N THR A 40 5.24 -0.50 -3.00
CA THR A 40 5.37 0.62 -3.94
C THR A 40 6.66 1.37 -3.70
N ILE A 41 7.54 1.36 -4.69
CA ILE A 41 8.77 2.13 -4.71
C ILE A 41 8.46 3.50 -5.30
N VAL A 42 8.73 4.57 -4.53
CA VAL A 42 8.52 5.96 -4.96
C VAL A 42 9.87 6.60 -5.27
N GLY A 43 9.99 7.17 -6.47
CA GLY A 43 11.23 7.80 -6.93
C GLY A 43 11.56 9.11 -6.20
N LYS A 44 12.79 9.60 -6.41
CA LYS A 44 13.27 10.88 -5.86
C LYS A 44 12.29 12.01 -6.15
N ASN A 45 12.11 12.91 -5.19
CA ASN A 45 11.18 14.03 -5.27
C ASN A 45 9.71 13.62 -5.54
N ASN A 46 9.32 12.39 -5.17
CA ASN A 46 8.02 11.79 -5.49
C ASN A 46 7.73 11.69 -7.00
N LYS A 47 8.78 11.70 -7.85
CA LYS A 47 8.64 11.60 -9.30
C LYS A 47 8.73 10.14 -9.73
N GLY A 48 7.63 9.61 -10.26
CA GLY A 48 7.50 8.22 -10.68
C GLY A 48 7.28 7.25 -9.52
N ALA A 49 6.66 6.11 -9.85
CA ALA A 49 6.47 5.01 -8.92
C ALA A 49 6.51 3.68 -9.67
N ILE A 50 6.89 2.62 -8.96
CA ILE A 50 6.86 1.24 -9.42
C ILE A 50 6.10 0.44 -8.37
N VAL A 51 5.12 -0.36 -8.81
CA VAL A 51 4.53 -1.41 -7.96
C VAL A 51 5.32 -2.69 -8.13
N THR A 52 5.57 -3.38 -7.03
CA THR A 52 6.18 -4.72 -6.99
C THR A 52 5.21 -5.70 -6.37
N ILE A 53 5.13 -6.90 -6.93
CA ILE A 53 4.36 -8.04 -6.42
C ILE A 53 5.34 -9.21 -6.34
N ILE A 54 5.47 -9.82 -5.17
CA ILE A 54 6.39 -10.92 -4.92
C ILE A 54 5.68 -12.11 -4.28
N ASP A 55 6.03 -13.32 -4.71
CA ASP A 55 5.80 -14.55 -3.95
C ASP A 55 7.13 -14.96 -3.30
N ARG A 56 7.23 -14.80 -1.97
CA ARG A 56 8.47 -15.07 -1.22
C ARG A 56 8.85 -16.56 -1.18
N SER A 57 7.93 -17.47 -1.49
CA SER A 57 8.22 -18.91 -1.47
C SER A 57 8.90 -19.39 -2.76
N THR A 58 8.75 -18.63 -3.85
CA THR A 58 9.28 -18.97 -5.17
C THR A 58 10.27 -17.94 -5.72
N ASP A 59 10.51 -16.85 -4.99
CA ASP A 59 11.24 -15.66 -5.45
C ASP A 59 10.70 -15.07 -6.77
N TRP A 60 9.43 -15.34 -7.07
CA TRP A 60 8.77 -14.82 -8.26
C TRP A 60 8.43 -13.33 -8.05
N LEU A 61 8.90 -12.47 -8.95
CA LEU A 61 8.70 -11.03 -8.90
C LEU A 61 8.03 -10.52 -10.18
N VAL A 62 6.98 -9.73 -10.01
CA VAL A 62 6.41 -8.88 -11.07
C VAL A 62 6.52 -7.43 -10.63
N MET A 63 6.99 -6.59 -11.55
CA MET A 63 7.06 -5.15 -11.30
C MET A 63 6.53 -4.36 -12.48
N LYS A 64 5.86 -3.23 -12.20
CA LYS A 64 5.30 -2.35 -13.22
C LYS A 64 5.49 -0.89 -12.84
N LYS A 65 6.01 -0.10 -13.78
CA LYS A 65 6.03 1.36 -13.66
C LYS A 65 4.61 1.90 -13.70
N LEU A 66 4.26 2.74 -12.73
CA LEU A 66 2.97 3.43 -12.68
C LEU A 66 3.05 4.71 -13.54
N PRO A 67 2.20 4.84 -14.58
CA PRO A 67 2.29 5.97 -15.53
C PRO A 67 2.01 7.32 -14.88
N HIS A 68 1.18 7.35 -13.83
CA HIS A 68 0.82 8.57 -13.10
C HIS A 68 1.56 8.70 -11.76
N GLY A 69 2.65 7.95 -11.57
CA GLY A 69 3.38 7.93 -10.31
C GLY A 69 2.56 7.31 -9.18
N LYS A 70 2.71 7.83 -7.96
CA LYS A 70 2.04 7.32 -6.75
C LYS A 70 0.61 7.86 -6.56
N GLU A 71 0.18 8.78 -7.42
CA GLU A 71 -1.13 9.41 -7.31
C GLU A 71 -2.19 8.40 -7.74
N ALA A 72 -3.04 8.00 -6.80
CA ALA A 72 -4.18 7.14 -7.08
C ALA A 72 -5.33 7.99 -7.63
N PHE A 73 -5.98 7.52 -8.69
CA PHE A 73 -7.26 8.08 -9.08
C PHE A 73 -8.27 7.83 -7.96
N ALA A 74 -9.08 8.85 -7.65
CA ALA A 74 -10.23 8.65 -6.79
C ALA A 74 -11.23 7.79 -7.56
N ASP A 75 -11.31 6.50 -7.25
CA ASP A 75 -12.37 5.63 -7.75
C ASP A 75 -13.71 6.12 -7.15
N PRO A 76 -14.66 6.62 -7.97
CA PRO A 76 -15.95 7.08 -7.48
C PRO A 76 -16.80 5.95 -6.87
N HIS A 77 -16.48 4.69 -7.16
CA HIS A 77 -17.12 3.51 -6.59
C HIS A 77 -16.36 2.91 -5.41
N ALA A 78 -15.25 3.52 -4.99
CA ALA A 78 -14.47 3.06 -3.86
C ALA A 78 -15.35 2.85 -2.61
N PRO A 79 -15.48 1.62 -2.08
CA PRO A 79 -16.40 1.32 -0.99
C PRO A 79 -16.05 2.08 0.31
N TRP A 80 -14.79 2.51 0.47
CA TRP A 80 -14.31 3.34 1.59
C TRP A 80 -14.68 4.83 1.48
N LYS A 81 -15.34 5.28 0.40
CA LYS A 81 -15.95 6.62 0.32
C LYS A 81 -17.38 6.69 0.88
N LYS A 82 -18.06 5.55 1.05
CA LYS A 82 -19.47 5.48 1.50
C LYS A 82 -19.68 5.38 3.02
N GLY A 83 -18.62 5.49 3.82
CA GLY A 83 -18.71 5.58 5.28
C GLY A 83 -18.00 6.84 5.74
N GLY A 84 -18.74 7.95 5.79
CA GLY A 84 -18.28 9.16 6.44
C GLY A 84 -18.02 8.90 7.93
N ILE A 85 -17.00 9.56 8.45
CA ILE A 85 -16.96 9.94 9.88
C ILE A 85 -17.90 11.12 10.03
#